data_AF-A0A843I7U8-F1
#
_entry.id   AF-A0A843I7U8-F1
#
_cell.length_a   1.000
_cell.length_b   1.000
_cell.length_c   1.000
_cell.angle_alpha   90.00
_cell.angle_beta   90.00
_cell.angle_gamma   90.00
#
_symmetry.space_group_name_H-M   'P 1'
#
loop_
_entity.id
_entity.type
_entity.pdbx_description
1 polymer ?
#
loop_
_entity_poly.entity_id
_entity_poly.type
_entity_poly.pdbx_seq_one_letter_code
_entity_poly.pdbx_strand_id
1 'polypeptide(L)'
;MSRLALLEEGAAKFLAPDPQIYRDPTKAPVFYNRLMERNRTTSVAILSAYAERRGGDLDVCEPLSATGIRGIRYALETKAVGKLILNDISKIAYELIIKNLEINGIKADVYNDDANILLRRLEKKCDVVDIDPFGSPAPYLESAFVALRDGGLLCVTATDIAVLVGRYRDKALRRYGVFLRKLPFYVEVGLRVLLGYIARVAAASDFAIRPLIAYWERHYFRSCVEVVEGARDAADSLRNLGYLLYSRGYRRTSKYAAEGAVGPLWLSELGDAEFLSSAASGAPGDVADFFELLSAEYAVERPWYYLYHEFGDLELSLEEVIRALRGRGIYAAPTHMSPQGLKAEADYGELRLLLRFR
;
A
#
# COMPACT_ATOMS: atom_id res chain seq x y z
N MET A 1 6.81 29.50 19.25
CA MET A 1 5.47 28.90 19.06
C MET A 1 4.63 29.59 17.98
N SER A 2 5.16 30.47 17.12
CA SER A 2 4.37 31.34 16.24
C SER A 2 4.16 30.86 14.78
N ARG A 3 4.23 29.56 14.49
CA ARG A 3 4.02 29.05 13.10
C ARG A 3 3.24 27.73 13.00
N LEU A 4 2.46 27.39 14.04
CA LEU A 4 1.53 26.27 14.01
C LEU A 4 0.12 26.81 13.75
N ALA A 5 -0.68 26.07 13.01
CA ALA A 5 -2.11 26.32 12.83
C ALA A 5 -2.90 25.16 13.44
N LEU A 6 -4.05 25.47 14.04
CA LEU A 6 -5.04 24.45 14.41
C LEU A 6 -5.81 24.07 13.14
N LEU A 7 -5.75 22.80 12.78
CA LEU A 7 -6.35 22.22 11.59
C LEU A 7 -7.34 21.13 11.98
N GLU A 8 -8.23 20.80 11.03
CA GLU A 8 -9.16 19.69 11.15
C GLU A 8 -8.96 18.77 9.95
N GLU A 9 -8.93 17.45 10.19
CA GLU A 9 -8.92 16.41 9.17
C GLU A 9 -9.71 15.21 9.68
N GLY A 10 -10.76 14.81 8.96
CA GLY A 10 -11.72 13.82 9.46
C GLY A 10 -12.34 14.28 10.79
N ALA A 11 -12.30 13.42 11.81
CA ALA A 11 -12.77 13.76 13.16
C ALA A 11 -11.71 14.47 14.02
N ALA A 12 -10.46 14.54 13.56
CA ALA A 12 -9.33 14.99 14.36
C ALA A 12 -9.14 16.51 14.29
N LYS A 13 -8.92 17.14 15.46
CA LYS A 13 -8.42 18.53 15.56
C LYS A 13 -6.97 18.51 16.03
N PHE A 14 -6.07 19.18 15.33
CA PHE A 14 -4.64 19.06 15.65
C PHE A 14 -3.85 20.29 15.23
N LEU A 15 -2.76 20.54 15.95
CA LEU A 15 -1.76 21.53 15.61
C LEU A 15 -0.76 20.91 14.63
N ALA A 16 -0.47 21.65 13.55
CA ALA A 16 0.59 21.33 12.59
C ALA A 16 1.25 22.61 12.09
N PRO A 17 2.46 22.56 11.52
CA PRO A 17 3.05 23.73 10.87
C PRO A 17 2.11 24.31 9.82
N ASP A 18 1.89 25.61 9.88
CA ASP A 18 0.90 26.30 9.06
C ASP A 18 1.21 26.09 7.56
N PRO A 19 0.33 25.41 6.80
CA PRO A 19 0.56 25.15 5.38
C PRO A 19 0.60 26.41 4.51
N GLN A 20 0.09 27.55 5.00
CA GLN A 20 0.23 28.84 4.31
C GLN A 20 1.67 29.37 4.39
N ILE A 21 2.37 29.07 5.50
CA ILE A 21 3.77 29.43 5.74
C ILE A 21 4.70 28.37 5.13
N TYR A 22 4.42 27.10 5.38
CA TYR A 22 5.20 25.95 4.90
C TYR A 22 4.53 25.29 3.69
N ARG A 23 4.55 25.98 2.54
CA ARG A 23 4.00 25.45 1.28
C ARG A 23 4.69 24.15 0.83
N ASP A 24 5.99 24.05 1.10
CA ASP A 24 6.74 22.81 0.96
C ASP A 24 6.81 22.12 2.33
N PRO A 25 6.06 21.02 2.55
CA PRO A 25 5.98 20.40 3.86
C PRO A 25 7.32 19.79 4.30
N THR A 26 8.26 19.54 3.37
CA THR A 26 9.60 19.01 3.70
C THR A 26 10.48 20.04 4.42
N LYS A 27 10.10 21.32 4.38
CA LYS A 27 10.81 22.41 5.07
C LYS A 27 10.21 22.75 6.43
N ALA A 28 9.12 22.08 6.81
CA ALA A 28 8.47 22.30 8.10
C ALA A 28 9.26 21.63 9.24
N PRO A 29 9.23 22.18 10.46
CA PRO A 29 9.92 21.58 11.62
C PRO A 29 9.31 20.24 12.05
N VAL A 30 8.02 20.03 11.76
CA VAL A 30 7.33 18.74 11.87
C VAL A 30 6.54 18.55 10.57
N PHE A 31 6.60 17.37 9.99
CA PHE A 31 5.97 17.17 8.69
C PHE A 31 4.46 17.03 8.81
N TYR A 32 3.75 17.69 7.91
CA TYR A 32 2.34 17.45 7.65
C TYR A 32 2.04 17.75 6.19
N ASN A 33 1.44 16.80 5.49
CA ASN A 33 1.05 16.97 4.09
C ASN A 33 -0.45 16.75 3.94
N ARG A 34 -1.17 17.81 3.56
CA ARG A 34 -2.61 17.78 3.26
C ARG A 34 -2.95 16.86 2.09
N LEU A 35 -2.03 16.68 1.14
CA LEU A 35 -2.23 15.77 0.01
C LEU A 35 -2.30 14.29 0.41
N MET A 36 -1.97 13.96 1.67
CA MET A 36 -2.07 12.60 2.22
C MET A 36 -3.37 12.36 3.00
N GLU A 37 -4.32 13.31 3.01
CA GLU A 37 -5.60 13.15 3.69
C GLU A 37 -6.37 11.92 3.19
N ARG A 38 -6.48 11.76 1.86
CA ARG A 38 -7.13 10.59 1.26
C ARG A 38 -6.43 9.28 1.64
N ASN A 39 -5.10 9.26 1.69
CA ASN A 39 -4.35 8.10 2.19
C ASN A 39 -4.75 7.73 3.63
N ARG A 40 -4.86 8.72 4.52
CA ARG A 40 -5.27 8.51 5.91
C ARG A 40 -6.72 8.06 6.02
N THR A 41 -7.63 8.63 5.23
CA THR A 41 -9.03 8.19 5.17
C THR A 41 -9.16 6.76 4.66
N THR A 42 -8.45 6.40 3.59
CA THR A 42 -8.38 5.01 3.11
C THR A 42 -7.81 4.07 4.18
N SER A 43 -6.80 4.51 4.92
CA SER A 43 -6.20 3.68 5.98
C SER A 43 -7.13 3.49 7.17
N VAL A 44 -7.92 4.51 7.55
CA VAL A 44 -8.99 4.38 8.57
C VAL A 44 -10.00 3.31 8.12
N ALA A 45 -10.46 3.37 6.87
CA ALA A 45 -11.43 2.41 6.35
C ALA A 45 -10.86 0.97 6.30
N ILE A 46 -9.59 0.80 5.90
CA ILE A 46 -8.90 -0.50 5.95
C ILE A 46 -8.83 -1.03 7.38
N LEU A 47 -8.45 -0.17 8.34
CA LEU A 47 -8.32 -0.56 9.74
C LEU A 47 -9.66 -0.96 10.35
N SER A 48 -10.74 -0.24 10.06
CA SER A 48 -12.10 -0.60 10.48
C SER A 48 -12.52 -1.96 9.92
N ALA A 49 -12.36 -2.18 8.61
CA ALA A 49 -12.72 -3.45 7.98
C ALA A 49 -11.87 -4.62 8.51
N TYR A 50 -10.59 -4.37 8.79
CA TYR A 50 -9.72 -5.36 9.41
C TYR A 50 -10.15 -5.71 10.84
N ALA A 51 -10.50 -4.71 11.65
CA ALA A 51 -11.00 -4.92 13.01
C ALA A 51 -12.30 -5.74 13.02
N GLU A 52 -13.22 -5.45 12.09
CA GLU A 52 -14.46 -6.20 11.93
C GLU A 52 -14.19 -7.67 11.54
N ARG A 53 -13.26 -7.91 10.60
CA ARG A 53 -12.87 -9.27 10.18
C ARG A 53 -12.23 -10.06 11.31
N ARG A 54 -11.33 -9.45 12.08
CA ARG A 54 -10.59 -10.11 13.16
C ARG A 54 -11.44 -10.32 14.41
N GLY A 55 -12.29 -9.35 14.73
CA GLY A 55 -13.03 -9.27 15.98
C GLY A 55 -12.16 -8.77 17.14
N GLY A 56 -12.66 -7.77 17.86
CA GLY A 56 -12.03 -7.23 19.08
C GLY A 56 -11.17 -5.98 18.84
N ASP A 57 -10.59 -5.50 19.93
CA ASP A 57 -9.76 -4.30 19.93
C ASP A 57 -8.35 -4.59 19.35
N LEU A 58 -7.74 -3.54 18.80
CA LEU A 58 -6.43 -3.57 18.15
C LEU A 58 -5.44 -2.70 18.92
N ASP A 59 -4.26 -3.27 19.20
CA ASP A 59 -3.07 -2.53 19.60
C ASP A 59 -2.37 -2.00 18.33
N VAL A 60 -2.44 -0.69 18.11
CA VAL A 60 -1.96 -0.03 16.88
C VAL A 60 -0.69 0.77 17.17
N CYS A 61 0.36 0.51 16.39
CA CYS A 61 1.64 1.21 16.45
C CYS A 61 1.94 1.99 15.17
N GLU A 62 2.14 3.30 15.29
CA GLU A 62 2.62 4.17 14.23
C GLU A 62 4.01 4.70 14.62
N PRO A 63 5.11 4.05 14.21
CA PRO A 63 6.45 4.40 14.70
C PRO A 63 7.06 5.68 14.10
N LEU A 64 6.40 6.31 13.13
CA LEU A 64 6.86 7.47 12.35
C LEU A 64 5.76 8.55 12.29
N SER A 65 5.26 9.00 13.45
CA SER A 65 3.96 9.67 13.52
C SER A 65 3.95 11.16 13.13
N ALA A 66 5.10 11.85 13.10
CA ALA A 66 5.19 13.30 12.88
C ALA A 66 4.24 14.13 13.76
N THR A 67 3.07 14.55 13.26
CA THR A 67 2.06 15.27 14.07
C THR A 67 1.15 14.34 14.89
N GLY A 68 1.21 13.03 14.65
CA GLY A 68 0.33 12.02 15.24
C GLY A 68 -1.01 11.89 14.52
N ILE A 69 -1.24 12.61 13.43
CA ILE A 69 -2.58 12.74 12.82
C ILE A 69 -3.19 11.40 12.39
N ARG A 70 -2.38 10.47 11.86
CA ARG A 70 -2.89 9.17 11.40
C ARG A 70 -3.38 8.33 12.57
N GLY A 71 -2.58 8.14 13.60
CA GLY A 71 -2.99 7.41 14.80
C GLY A 71 -4.13 8.07 15.58
N ILE A 72 -4.17 9.41 15.62
CA ILE A 72 -5.31 10.16 16.19
C ILE A 72 -6.59 9.82 15.42
N ARG A 73 -6.55 9.85 14.08
CA ARG A 73 -7.70 9.47 13.25
C ARG A 73 -8.09 8.01 13.44
N TYR A 74 -7.14 7.09 13.56
CA TYR A 74 -7.44 5.69 13.89
C TYR A 74 -8.23 5.56 15.19
N ALA A 75 -7.78 6.23 16.26
CA ALA A 75 -8.44 6.18 17.56
C ALA A 75 -9.84 6.83 17.54
N LEU A 76 -10.05 7.92 16.81
CA LEU A 76 -11.33 8.61 16.75
C LEU A 76 -12.36 7.94 15.82
N GLU A 77 -11.91 7.40 14.69
CA GLU A 77 -12.79 7.05 13.58
C GLU A 77 -13.10 5.54 13.50
N THR A 78 -12.27 4.66 14.06
CA THR A 78 -12.49 3.20 13.95
C THR A 78 -13.19 2.57 15.15
N LYS A 79 -13.18 3.22 16.32
CA LYS A 79 -13.61 2.67 17.63
C LYS A 79 -12.98 1.32 18.04
N ALA A 80 -12.07 0.78 17.23
CA ALA A 80 -11.44 -0.51 17.43
C ALA A 80 -10.03 -0.41 18.02
N VAL A 81 -9.50 0.79 18.25
CA VAL A 81 -8.17 0.97 18.83
C VAL A 81 -8.26 0.82 20.36
N GLY A 82 -7.84 -0.33 20.88
CA GLY A 82 -7.74 -0.57 22.31
C GLY A 82 -6.51 0.10 22.92
N LYS A 83 -5.39 0.06 22.20
CA LYS A 83 -4.15 0.73 22.57
C LYS A 83 -3.54 1.44 21.38
N LEU A 84 -3.21 2.71 21.55
CA LEU A 84 -2.49 3.49 20.55
C LEU A 84 -1.04 3.72 21.00
N ILE A 85 -0.09 3.43 20.12
CA ILE A 85 1.35 3.65 20.32
C ILE A 85 1.86 4.56 19.21
N LEU A 86 2.37 5.73 19.59
CA LEU A 86 2.92 6.73 18.67
C LEU A 86 4.39 6.99 18.97
N ASN A 87 5.16 7.28 17.93
CA ASN A 87 6.57 7.60 18.06
C ASN A 87 7.07 8.51 16.96
N ASP A 88 8.01 9.38 17.31
CA ASP A 88 8.83 10.08 16.33
C ASP A 88 10.22 10.33 16.91
N ILE A 89 11.25 10.23 16.09
CA ILE A 89 12.64 10.49 16.51
C ILE A 89 12.87 11.98 16.82
N SER A 90 12.08 12.87 16.21
CA SER A 90 12.15 14.32 16.45
C SER A 90 11.48 14.67 17.77
N LYS A 91 12.24 15.28 18.68
CA LYS A 91 11.72 15.79 19.96
C LYS A 91 10.56 16.79 19.75
N ILE A 92 10.63 17.62 18.71
CA ILE A 92 9.59 18.61 18.40
C ILE A 92 8.31 17.90 17.93
N ALA A 93 8.44 16.82 17.16
CA ALA A 93 7.31 16.00 16.73
C ALA A 93 6.67 15.29 17.93
N TYR A 94 7.49 14.65 18.78
CA TYR A 94 7.04 14.04 20.04
C TYR A 94 6.21 15.00 20.92
N GLU A 95 6.74 16.21 21.19
CA GLU A 95 6.03 17.22 21.97
C GLU A 95 4.72 17.67 21.30
N LEU A 96 4.67 17.68 19.97
CA LEU A 96 3.47 18.03 19.20
C LEU A 96 2.42 16.91 19.23
N ILE A 97 2.84 15.65 19.15
CA ILE A 97 1.97 14.47 19.27
C ILE A 97 1.22 14.53 20.60
N ILE A 98 1.91 14.76 21.71
CA ILE A 98 1.29 14.85 23.05
C ILE A 98 0.20 15.94 23.07
N LYS A 99 0.51 17.14 22.59
CA LYS A 99 -0.48 18.24 22.51
C LYS A 99 -1.68 17.88 21.65
N ASN A 100 -1.44 17.22 20.52
CA ASN A 100 -2.53 16.82 19.61
C ASN A 100 -3.40 15.72 20.22
N LEU A 101 -2.83 14.79 20.99
CA LEU A 101 -3.60 13.81 21.75
C LEU A 101 -4.46 14.49 22.83
N GLU A 102 -3.90 15.47 23.55
CA GLU A 102 -4.63 16.26 24.56
C GLU A 102 -5.83 17.01 23.96
N ILE A 103 -5.66 17.65 22.79
CA ILE A 103 -6.74 18.36 22.08
C ILE A 103 -7.92 17.43 21.78
N ASN A 104 -7.66 16.15 21.49
CA ASN A 104 -8.71 15.18 21.14
C ASN A 104 -9.13 14.30 22.33
N GLY A 105 -8.55 14.49 23.53
CA GLY A 105 -8.84 13.67 24.70
C GLY A 105 -8.45 12.19 24.55
N ILE A 106 -7.43 11.88 23.74
CA ILE A 106 -7.01 10.50 23.44
C ILE A 106 -5.87 10.11 24.37
N LYS A 107 -5.93 8.89 24.92
CA LYS A 107 -4.82 8.28 25.66
C LYS A 107 -4.01 7.38 24.73
N ALA A 108 -2.69 7.56 24.73
CA ALA A 108 -1.76 6.77 23.94
C ALA A 108 -0.40 6.67 24.65
N ASP A 109 0.35 5.63 24.34
CA ASP A 109 1.76 5.53 24.70
C ASP A 109 2.57 6.29 23.64
N VAL A 110 3.26 7.35 24.04
CA VAL A 110 4.06 8.19 23.13
C VAL A 110 5.53 8.05 23.44
N TYR A 111 6.34 7.80 22.41
CA TYR A 111 7.79 7.64 22.53
C TYR A 111 8.55 8.66 21.66
N ASN A 112 9.76 9.02 22.10
CA ASN A 112 10.71 9.79 21.30
C ASN A 112 11.98 8.94 21.07
N ASP A 113 11.89 8.00 20.15
CA ASP A 113 12.96 7.04 19.87
C ASP A 113 13.11 6.77 18.36
N ASP A 114 14.19 6.09 18.00
CA ASP A 114 14.31 5.50 16.67
C ASP A 114 13.24 4.42 16.47
N ALA A 115 12.60 4.44 15.29
CA ALA A 115 11.51 3.53 14.96
C ALA A 115 11.90 2.05 15.10
N ASN A 116 13.11 1.65 14.69
CA ASN A 116 13.55 0.26 14.80
C ASN A 116 13.77 -0.15 16.26
N ILE A 117 14.30 0.76 17.08
CA ILE A 117 14.50 0.50 18.51
C ILE A 117 13.15 0.29 19.19
N LEU A 118 12.17 1.17 18.94
CA LEU A 118 10.83 1.00 19.49
C LEU A 118 10.17 -0.30 19.04
N LEU A 119 10.14 -0.57 17.73
CA LEU A 119 9.49 -1.75 17.18
C LEU A 119 10.06 -3.05 17.77
N ARG A 120 11.38 -3.13 17.96
CA ARG A 120 12.00 -4.30 18.61
C ARG A 120 11.68 -4.42 20.10
N ARG A 121 11.47 -3.29 20.82
CA ARG A 121 10.98 -3.33 22.22
C ARG A 121 9.53 -3.79 22.32
N LEU A 122 8.76 -3.65 21.24
CA LEU A 122 7.35 -4.04 21.15
C LEU A 122 7.17 -5.47 20.61
N GLU A 123 8.15 -6.36 20.79
CA GLU A 123 8.10 -7.74 20.30
C GLU A 123 6.76 -8.42 20.62
N LYS A 124 6.03 -8.81 19.57
CA LYS A 124 4.69 -9.41 19.62
C LYS A 124 3.69 -8.63 20.50
N LYS A 125 3.75 -7.30 20.48
CA LYS A 125 2.84 -6.40 21.22
C LYS A 125 1.88 -5.60 20.34
N CYS A 126 2.00 -5.71 19.02
CA CYS A 126 1.16 -4.94 18.09
C CYS A 126 0.28 -5.86 17.26
N ASP A 127 -0.98 -5.48 17.13
CA ASP A 127 -1.89 -6.09 16.15
C ASP A 127 -1.78 -5.39 14.79
N VAL A 128 -1.42 -4.11 14.81
CA VAL A 128 -1.22 -3.29 13.62
C VAL A 128 0.07 -2.50 13.74
N VAL A 129 0.89 -2.50 12.68
CA VAL A 129 2.05 -1.61 12.54
C VAL A 129 1.93 -0.83 11.24
N ASP A 130 2.02 0.50 11.32
CA ASP A 130 1.89 1.39 10.16
C ASP A 130 3.19 2.14 9.84
N ILE A 131 3.92 1.64 8.84
CA ILE A 131 5.19 2.18 8.37
C ILE A 131 4.94 3.22 7.28
N ASP A 132 4.99 4.51 7.62
CA ASP A 132 4.77 5.65 6.71
C ASP A 132 5.96 6.65 6.66
N PRO A 133 7.13 6.25 6.13
CA PRO A 133 8.32 7.10 6.12
C PRO A 133 8.40 8.02 4.91
N PHE A 134 9.37 8.94 4.96
CA PHE A 134 9.88 9.60 3.77
C PHE A 134 10.69 8.65 2.90
N GLY A 135 10.28 8.49 1.65
CA GLY A 135 10.95 7.64 0.68
C GLY A 135 10.61 6.17 0.86
N SER A 136 11.58 5.39 1.32
CA SER A 136 11.52 3.93 1.30
C SER A 136 11.19 3.36 2.68
N PRO A 137 10.26 2.39 2.77
CA PRO A 137 9.95 1.68 4.01
C PRO A 137 10.96 0.56 4.33
N ALA A 138 11.83 0.20 3.38
CA ALA A 138 12.73 -0.93 3.51
C ALA A 138 13.56 -0.98 4.80
N PRO A 139 14.04 0.14 5.38
CA PRO A 139 14.83 0.13 6.62
C PRO A 139 14.07 -0.27 7.89
N TYR A 140 12.74 -0.36 7.86
CA TYR A 140 11.91 -0.55 9.06
C TYR A 140 11.19 -1.90 9.07
N LEU A 141 11.09 -2.57 7.92
CA LEU A 141 10.22 -3.74 7.76
C LEU A 141 10.62 -4.91 8.65
N GLU A 142 11.92 -5.20 8.80
CA GLU A 142 12.38 -6.29 9.67
C GLU A 142 11.90 -6.11 11.11
N SER A 143 12.11 -4.92 11.68
CA SER A 143 11.65 -4.60 13.04
C SER A 143 10.12 -4.56 13.13
N ALA A 144 9.43 -4.15 12.07
CA ALA A 144 7.97 -4.16 12.03
C ALA A 144 7.39 -5.57 12.19
N PHE A 145 7.98 -6.58 11.52
CA PHE A 145 7.58 -7.98 11.69
C PHE A 145 7.81 -8.49 13.12
N VAL A 146 8.91 -8.08 13.77
CA VAL A 146 9.18 -8.45 15.18
C VAL A 146 8.10 -7.90 16.13
N ALA A 147 7.62 -6.69 15.88
CA ALA A 147 6.60 -6.05 16.73
C ALA A 147 5.21 -6.70 16.60
N LEU A 148 4.91 -7.30 15.44
CA LEU A 148 3.60 -7.84 15.13
C LEU A 148 3.32 -9.17 15.84
N ARG A 149 2.06 -9.36 16.23
CA ARG A 149 1.51 -10.67 16.60
C ARG A 149 1.20 -11.49 15.36
N ASP A 150 1.09 -12.81 15.53
CA ASP A 150 0.53 -13.68 14.50
C ASP A 150 -0.90 -13.23 14.14
N GLY A 151 -1.21 -13.25 12.84
CA GLY A 151 -2.42 -12.65 12.29
C GLY A 151 -2.50 -11.14 12.53
N GLY A 152 -1.36 -10.44 12.47
CA GLY A 152 -1.27 -8.98 12.57
C GLY A 152 -1.31 -8.28 11.21
N LEU A 153 -1.65 -6.99 11.18
CA LEU A 153 -1.71 -6.16 9.98
C LEU A 153 -0.46 -5.28 9.86
N LEU A 154 0.29 -5.44 8.77
CA LEU A 154 1.36 -4.54 8.40
C LEU A 154 0.89 -3.58 7.29
N CYS A 155 0.84 -2.29 7.61
CA CYS A 155 0.58 -1.22 6.66
C CYS A 155 1.90 -0.54 6.25
N VAL A 156 2.13 -0.38 4.95
CA VAL A 156 3.40 0.12 4.40
C VAL A 156 3.15 1.17 3.33
N THR A 157 3.66 2.38 3.52
CA THR A 157 3.74 3.40 2.46
C THR A 157 5.15 3.47 1.88
N ALA A 158 5.25 3.58 0.56
CA ALA A 158 6.49 3.92 -0.14
C ALA A 158 6.25 5.14 -1.04
N THR A 159 7.01 6.21 -0.79
CA THR A 159 6.98 7.44 -1.61
C THR A 159 8.15 7.53 -2.58
N ASP A 160 9.08 6.57 -2.57
CA ASP A 160 10.20 6.47 -3.52
C ASP A 160 9.81 5.82 -4.86
N ILE A 161 8.66 6.21 -5.43
CA ILE A 161 8.07 5.65 -6.67
C ILE A 161 9.09 5.51 -7.78
N ALA A 162 9.92 6.54 -8.02
CA ALA A 162 10.90 6.53 -9.10
C ALA A 162 11.88 5.34 -9.01
N VAL A 163 12.15 4.84 -7.80
CA VAL A 163 12.96 3.63 -7.57
C VAL A 163 12.15 2.40 -7.95
N LEU A 164 10.95 2.24 -7.39
CA LEU A 164 10.06 1.09 -7.58
C LEU A 164 9.62 0.88 -9.03
N VAL A 165 9.50 1.95 -9.82
CA VAL A 165 9.12 1.90 -11.25
C VAL A 165 10.33 1.80 -12.20
N GLY A 166 11.54 1.67 -11.66
CA GLY A 166 12.75 1.40 -12.44
C GLY A 166 13.40 2.61 -13.12
N ARG A 167 13.11 3.85 -12.68
CA ARG A 167 13.85 5.05 -13.13
C ARG A 167 15.28 5.05 -12.59
N TYR A 168 15.48 4.60 -11.35
CA TYR A 168 16.79 4.51 -10.70
C TYR A 168 17.16 3.04 -10.42
N ARG A 169 17.61 2.33 -11.46
CA ARG A 169 17.81 0.87 -11.43
C ARG A 169 18.80 0.40 -10.37
N ASP A 170 19.96 1.05 -10.24
CA ASP A 170 20.95 0.66 -9.22
C ASP A 170 20.44 0.91 -7.80
N LYS A 171 19.61 1.95 -7.62
CA LYS A 171 18.94 2.20 -6.34
C LYS A 171 17.87 1.14 -6.07
N ALA A 172 17.14 0.70 -7.09
CA ALA A 172 16.16 -0.39 -6.96
C ALA A 172 16.84 -1.71 -6.59
N LEU A 173 17.99 -2.00 -7.21
CA LEU A 173 18.80 -3.17 -6.87
C LEU A 173 19.32 -3.10 -5.43
N ARG A 174 19.94 -1.99 -5.01
CA ARG A 174 20.44 -1.88 -3.62
C ARG A 174 19.33 -1.84 -2.57
N ARG A 175 18.18 -1.22 -2.88
CA ARG A 175 17.12 -0.98 -1.89
C ARG A 175 16.16 -2.17 -1.76
N TYR A 176 15.77 -2.73 -2.90
CA TYR A 176 14.74 -3.74 -2.99
C TYR A 176 15.28 -5.05 -3.57
N GLY A 177 16.55 -5.17 -3.96
CA GLY A 177 17.11 -6.41 -4.50
C GLY A 177 16.46 -6.86 -5.81
N VAL A 178 16.04 -5.91 -6.66
CA VAL A 178 15.27 -6.18 -7.88
C VAL A 178 15.98 -5.63 -9.12
N PHE A 179 15.94 -6.39 -10.21
CA PHE A 179 16.33 -5.93 -11.54
C PHE A 179 15.11 -5.37 -12.28
N LEU A 180 15.17 -4.09 -12.66
CA LEU A 180 14.07 -3.38 -13.33
C LEU A 180 14.46 -2.82 -14.68
N ARG A 181 13.46 -2.69 -15.55
CA ARG A 181 13.52 -1.90 -16.79
C ARG A 181 12.18 -1.20 -17.01
N LYS A 182 12.16 -0.21 -17.92
CA LYS A 182 10.94 0.54 -18.24
C LYS A 182 9.93 -0.36 -18.96
N LEU A 183 8.71 -0.44 -18.44
CA LEU A 183 7.60 -1.21 -19.00
C LEU A 183 6.34 -0.32 -19.11
N PRO A 184 5.39 -0.60 -20.02
CA PRO A 184 4.16 0.18 -20.14
C PRO A 184 3.30 0.13 -18.86
N PHE A 185 3.31 -1.01 -18.18
CA PHE A 185 2.53 -1.28 -16.96
C PHE A 185 3.36 -1.12 -15.68
N TYR A 186 4.22 -0.08 -15.65
CA TYR A 186 5.23 0.11 -14.61
C TYR A 186 4.66 0.33 -13.19
N VAL A 187 3.42 0.81 -13.08
CA VAL A 187 2.76 1.01 -11.78
C VAL A 187 2.51 -0.34 -11.10
N GLU A 188 1.99 -1.32 -11.85
CA GLU A 188 1.79 -2.68 -11.33
C GLU A 188 3.11 -3.36 -11.01
N VAL A 189 4.13 -3.15 -11.84
CA VAL A 189 5.49 -3.62 -11.55
C VAL A 189 5.96 -3.06 -10.21
N GLY A 190 5.82 -1.75 -9.98
CA GLY A 190 6.21 -1.11 -8.71
C GLY A 190 5.50 -1.69 -7.49
N LEU A 191 4.19 -1.93 -7.57
CA LEU A 191 3.42 -2.60 -6.51
C LEU A 191 3.94 -4.00 -6.22
N ARG A 192 4.20 -4.78 -7.27
CA ARG A 192 4.71 -6.15 -7.16
C ARG A 192 6.16 -6.21 -6.67
N VAL A 193 6.96 -5.17 -6.93
CA VAL A 193 8.29 -5.01 -6.32
C VAL A 193 8.16 -4.80 -4.82
N LEU A 194 7.27 -3.90 -4.39
CA LEU A 194 7.08 -3.59 -2.98
C LEU A 194 6.60 -4.83 -2.22
N LEU A 195 5.54 -5.49 -2.70
CA LEU A 195 5.05 -6.76 -2.12
C LEU A 195 6.12 -7.85 -2.13
N GLY A 196 6.85 -8.01 -3.24
CA GLY A 196 7.90 -9.01 -3.35
C GLY A 196 9.10 -8.74 -2.44
N TYR A 197 9.36 -7.49 -2.07
CA TYR A 197 10.33 -7.13 -1.03
C TYR A 197 9.80 -7.42 0.37
N ILE A 198 8.56 -6.99 0.67
CA ILE A 198 7.90 -7.28 1.96
C ILE A 198 7.91 -8.79 2.22
N ALA A 199 7.52 -9.61 1.24
CA ALA A 199 7.49 -11.08 1.36
C ALA A 199 8.87 -11.68 1.68
N ARG A 200 9.95 -11.18 1.06
CA ARG A 200 11.31 -11.68 1.31
C ARG A 200 11.84 -11.29 2.68
N VAL A 201 11.51 -10.08 3.15
CA VAL A 201 11.89 -9.64 4.50
C VAL A 201 11.10 -10.43 5.55
N ALA A 202 9.79 -10.65 5.33
CA ALA A 202 8.94 -11.46 6.19
C ALA A 202 9.49 -12.89 6.35
N ALA A 203 9.80 -13.53 5.22
CA ALA A 203 10.22 -14.92 5.21
C ALA A 203 11.57 -15.16 5.90
N ALA A 204 12.43 -14.14 6.00
CA ALA A 204 13.70 -14.25 6.75
C ALA A 204 13.49 -14.42 8.27
N SER A 205 12.30 -14.06 8.77
CA SER A 205 11.89 -14.20 10.16
C SER A 205 10.71 -15.17 10.31
N ASP A 206 10.58 -16.15 9.40
CA ASP A 206 9.50 -17.15 9.39
C ASP A 206 8.08 -16.58 9.32
N PHE A 207 7.89 -15.43 8.66
CA PHE A 207 6.56 -14.87 8.39
C PHE A 207 6.15 -15.01 6.92
N ALA A 208 4.88 -15.29 6.68
CA ALA A 208 4.21 -15.14 5.41
C ALA A 208 3.42 -13.83 5.34
N ILE A 209 3.12 -13.38 4.13
CA ILE A 209 2.22 -12.24 3.91
C ILE A 209 1.02 -12.66 3.06
N ARG A 210 -0.14 -12.10 3.40
CA ARG A 210 -1.38 -12.17 2.62
C ARG A 210 -1.81 -10.73 2.29
N PRO A 211 -1.61 -10.27 1.04
CA PRO A 211 -2.01 -8.93 0.67
C PRO A 211 -3.52 -8.74 0.81
N LEU A 212 -3.95 -7.77 1.63
CA LEU A 212 -5.35 -7.35 1.68
C LEU A 212 -5.62 -6.27 0.62
N ILE A 213 -4.65 -5.37 0.43
CA ILE A 213 -4.71 -4.31 -0.58
C ILE A 213 -3.31 -3.79 -0.88
N ALA A 214 -2.98 -3.57 -2.16
CA ALA A 214 -1.77 -2.89 -2.59
C ALA A 214 -2.04 -1.97 -3.79
N TYR A 215 -2.04 -0.66 -3.56
CA TYR A 215 -2.50 0.32 -4.53
C TYR A 215 -1.52 1.48 -4.71
N TRP A 216 -1.63 2.11 -5.87
CA TRP A 216 -0.92 3.35 -6.19
C TRP A 216 -1.89 4.51 -6.21
N GLU A 217 -1.51 5.63 -5.60
CA GLU A 217 -2.25 6.87 -5.76
C GLU A 217 -1.28 8.04 -5.86
N ARG A 218 -1.17 8.59 -7.07
CA ARG A 218 -0.35 9.77 -7.42
C ARG A 218 1.11 9.65 -6.98
N HIS A 219 1.40 9.95 -5.72
CA HIS A 219 2.72 10.17 -5.15
C HIS A 219 3.19 9.06 -4.20
N TYR A 220 2.37 8.04 -3.95
CA TYR A 220 2.78 6.92 -3.12
C TYR A 220 2.27 5.57 -3.63
N PHE A 221 2.97 4.51 -3.23
CA PHE A 221 2.46 3.15 -3.18
C PHE A 221 2.08 2.83 -1.73
N ARG A 222 0.97 2.13 -1.53
CA ARG A 222 0.52 1.67 -0.22
C ARG A 222 0.19 0.19 -0.30
N SER A 223 0.61 -0.56 0.71
CA SER A 223 0.32 -1.98 0.85
C SER A 223 -0.10 -2.27 2.28
N CYS A 224 -1.22 -2.97 2.47
CA CYS A 224 -1.63 -3.50 3.76
C CYS A 224 -1.73 -5.02 3.64
N VAL A 225 -0.94 -5.72 4.45
CA VAL A 225 -0.81 -7.18 4.38
C VAL A 225 -1.06 -7.79 5.75
N GLU A 226 -1.87 -8.85 5.80
CA GLU A 226 -1.96 -9.70 6.97
C GLU A 226 -0.70 -10.58 7.04
N VAL A 227 -0.15 -10.73 8.24
CA VAL A 227 1.08 -11.45 8.52
C VAL A 227 0.76 -12.73 9.28
N VAL A 228 1.37 -13.83 8.85
CA VAL A 228 1.18 -15.16 9.46
C VAL A 228 2.53 -15.71 9.88
N GLU A 229 2.66 -16.13 11.13
CA GLU A 229 3.89 -16.73 11.68
C GLU A 229 3.93 -18.24 11.36
N GLY A 230 4.99 -18.69 10.70
CA GLY A 230 5.20 -20.10 10.39
C GLY A 230 6.20 -20.31 9.25
N ALA A 231 7.24 -21.11 9.49
CA ALA A 231 8.27 -21.41 8.49
C ALA A 231 7.69 -22.06 7.20
N ARG A 232 6.65 -22.88 7.33
CA ARG A 232 5.97 -23.49 6.18
C ARG A 232 5.22 -22.43 5.37
N ASP A 233 4.43 -21.59 6.04
CA ASP A 233 3.70 -20.50 5.42
C ASP A 233 4.67 -19.51 4.76
N ALA A 234 5.80 -19.20 5.39
CA ALA A 234 6.86 -18.36 4.84
C ALA A 234 7.43 -18.94 3.54
N ALA A 235 7.74 -20.24 3.52
CA ALA A 235 8.21 -20.93 2.31
C ALA A 235 7.14 -20.91 1.20
N ASP A 236 5.87 -21.12 1.55
CA ASP A 236 4.75 -21.08 0.60
C ASP A 236 4.51 -19.67 0.05
N SER A 237 4.62 -18.63 0.88
CA SER A 237 4.59 -17.22 0.47
C SER A 237 5.69 -16.89 -0.55
N LEU A 238 6.91 -17.40 -0.37
CA LEU A 238 7.99 -17.20 -1.34
C LEU A 238 7.72 -17.86 -2.70
N ARG A 239 6.86 -18.88 -2.77
CA ARG A 239 6.44 -19.46 -4.05
C ARG A 239 5.65 -18.47 -4.89
N ASN A 240 5.10 -17.42 -4.32
CA ASN A 240 4.43 -16.35 -5.08
C ASN A 240 5.40 -15.39 -5.75
N LEU A 241 6.71 -15.53 -5.55
CA LEU A 241 7.71 -14.75 -6.26
C LEU A 241 8.01 -15.34 -7.64
N GLY A 242 8.50 -14.48 -8.53
CA GLY A 242 9.06 -14.88 -9.80
C GLY A 242 9.50 -13.69 -10.64
N TYR A 243 9.65 -13.90 -11.93
CA TYR A 243 10.25 -12.96 -12.87
C TYR A 243 9.33 -12.76 -14.07
N LEU A 244 9.40 -11.57 -14.67
CA LEU A 244 8.65 -11.18 -15.84
C LEU A 244 9.58 -11.00 -17.04
N LEU A 245 9.29 -11.72 -18.11
CA LEU A 245 9.82 -11.49 -19.45
C LEU A 245 8.76 -10.73 -20.26
N TYR A 246 9.18 -9.62 -20.87
CA TYR A 246 8.29 -8.82 -21.71
C TYR A 246 8.86 -8.67 -23.13
N SER A 247 8.04 -8.95 -24.14
CA SER A 247 8.45 -8.79 -25.55
C SER A 247 7.23 -8.50 -26.41
N ARG A 248 7.22 -7.36 -27.11
CA ARG A 248 6.17 -6.99 -28.09
C ARG A 248 4.74 -7.18 -27.55
N GLY A 249 4.45 -6.69 -26.35
CA GLY A 249 3.13 -6.83 -25.69
C GLY A 249 2.95 -8.13 -24.90
N TYR A 250 3.67 -9.20 -25.24
CA TYR A 250 3.60 -10.46 -24.49
C TYR A 250 4.29 -10.33 -23.14
N ARG A 251 3.58 -10.77 -22.09
CA ARG A 251 4.01 -10.77 -20.69
C ARG A 251 4.07 -12.23 -20.23
N ARG A 252 5.28 -12.77 -20.06
CA ARG A 252 5.48 -14.16 -19.61
C ARG A 252 6.13 -14.17 -18.24
N THR A 253 5.55 -14.94 -17.32
CA THR A 253 6.11 -15.14 -15.98
C THR A 253 6.97 -16.40 -15.93
N SER A 254 7.94 -16.42 -15.01
CA SER A 254 8.84 -17.54 -14.74
C SER A 254 9.18 -17.59 -13.26
N LYS A 255 9.39 -18.78 -12.69
CA LYS A 255 9.95 -18.91 -11.33
C LYS A 255 11.45 -18.64 -11.28
N TYR A 256 12.13 -18.78 -12.41
CA TYR A 256 13.57 -18.63 -12.51
C TYR A 256 13.94 -17.35 -13.26
N ALA A 257 15.01 -16.70 -12.80
CA ALA A 257 15.60 -15.58 -13.50
C ALA A 257 16.10 -16.01 -14.88
N ALA A 258 15.92 -15.12 -15.86
CA ALA A 258 16.45 -15.28 -17.21
C ALA A 258 17.04 -13.94 -17.65
N GLU A 259 17.87 -13.97 -18.69
CA GLU A 259 18.43 -12.75 -19.26
C GLU A 259 17.31 -11.78 -19.68
N GLY A 260 17.43 -10.52 -19.26
CA GLY A 260 16.44 -9.48 -19.54
C GLY A 260 15.13 -9.59 -18.75
N ALA A 261 15.01 -10.53 -17.80
CA ALA A 261 13.86 -10.64 -16.94
C ALA A 261 13.82 -9.53 -15.87
N VAL A 262 12.61 -9.11 -15.51
CA VAL A 262 12.32 -8.14 -14.45
C VAL A 262 11.94 -8.89 -13.19
N GLY A 263 12.60 -8.63 -12.06
CA GLY A 263 12.26 -9.26 -10.80
C GLY A 263 13.44 -9.46 -9.83
N PRO A 264 13.20 -10.17 -8.71
CA PRO A 264 11.95 -10.89 -8.38
C PRO A 264 10.77 -9.95 -8.10
N LEU A 265 9.57 -10.38 -8.50
CA LEU A 265 8.27 -9.70 -8.36
C LEU A 265 7.30 -10.61 -7.62
N TRP A 266 6.37 -10.02 -6.87
CA TRP A 266 5.16 -10.72 -6.41
C TRP A 266 4.27 -11.04 -7.62
N LEU A 267 3.96 -12.32 -7.86
CA LEU A 267 3.16 -12.79 -8.99
C LEU A 267 1.70 -13.11 -8.64
N SER A 268 1.37 -13.22 -7.35
CA SER A 268 -0.01 -13.41 -6.88
C SER A 268 -0.84 -12.13 -6.97
N GLU A 269 -2.03 -12.18 -6.40
CA GLU A 269 -2.99 -11.10 -6.24
C GLU A 269 -2.38 -9.91 -5.48
N LEU A 270 -2.83 -8.70 -5.83
CA LEU A 270 -2.39 -7.46 -5.17
C LEU A 270 -3.20 -7.17 -3.88
N GLY A 271 -4.32 -7.85 -3.69
CA GLY A 271 -5.21 -7.69 -2.55
C GLY A 271 -6.32 -8.73 -2.58
N ASP A 272 -7.15 -8.71 -1.54
CA ASP A 272 -8.28 -9.61 -1.32
C ASP A 272 -9.56 -8.91 -1.79
N ALA A 273 -10.16 -9.39 -2.90
CA ALA A 273 -11.33 -8.76 -3.50
C ALA A 273 -12.57 -8.83 -2.58
N GLU A 274 -12.74 -9.92 -1.83
CA GLU A 274 -13.85 -10.06 -0.88
C GLU A 274 -13.68 -9.10 0.30
N PHE A 275 -12.45 -8.99 0.83
CA PHE A 275 -12.13 -8.01 1.86
C PHE A 275 -12.45 -6.59 1.40
N LEU A 276 -12.07 -6.22 0.17
CA LEU A 276 -12.32 -4.89 -0.38
C LEU A 276 -13.80 -4.61 -0.58
N SER A 277 -14.56 -5.58 -1.09
CA SER A 277 -16.02 -5.45 -1.22
C SER A 277 -16.69 -5.26 0.14
N SER A 278 -16.28 -6.01 1.16
CA SER A 278 -16.75 -5.82 2.53
C SER A 278 -16.37 -4.44 3.07
N ALA A 279 -15.11 -4.02 2.88
CA ALA A 279 -14.60 -2.74 3.36
C ALA A 279 -15.31 -1.53 2.71
N ALA A 280 -15.78 -1.66 1.47
CA ALA A 280 -16.50 -0.60 0.77
C ALA A 280 -17.80 -0.20 1.51
N SER A 281 -18.48 -1.16 2.14
CA SER A 281 -19.75 -0.92 2.85
C SER A 281 -19.63 0.02 4.05
N GLY A 282 -18.46 0.06 4.69
CA GLY A 282 -18.17 0.91 5.85
C GLY A 282 -17.35 2.17 5.52
N ALA A 283 -16.95 2.35 4.26
CA ALA A 283 -16.06 3.43 3.85
C ALA A 283 -16.81 4.71 3.44
N PRO A 284 -16.21 5.90 3.58
CA PRO A 284 -16.74 7.14 2.98
C PRO A 284 -16.84 7.03 1.46
N GLY A 285 -17.80 7.73 0.84
CA GLY A 285 -18.19 7.53 -0.57
C GLY A 285 -17.04 7.41 -1.58
N ASP A 286 -16.06 8.33 -1.58
CA ASP A 286 -14.97 8.29 -2.56
C ASP A 286 -13.92 7.18 -2.30
N VAL A 287 -13.85 6.69 -1.06
CA VAL A 287 -13.05 5.52 -0.66
C VAL A 287 -13.82 4.22 -0.92
N ALA A 288 -15.14 4.20 -0.71
CA ALA A 288 -16.01 3.09 -1.04
C ALA A 288 -15.97 2.80 -2.55
N ASP A 289 -16.16 3.83 -3.38
CA ASP A 289 -16.04 3.72 -4.84
C ASP A 289 -14.65 3.20 -5.27
N PHE A 290 -13.61 3.61 -4.54
CA PHE A 290 -12.25 3.14 -4.79
C PHE A 290 -12.06 1.67 -4.41
N PHE A 291 -12.62 1.21 -3.28
CA PHE A 291 -12.59 -0.20 -2.89
C PHE A 291 -13.40 -1.08 -3.83
N GLU A 292 -14.56 -0.62 -4.32
CA GLU A 292 -15.33 -1.35 -5.35
C GLU A 292 -14.57 -1.47 -6.67
N LEU A 293 -13.89 -0.40 -7.09
CA LEU A 293 -12.98 -0.44 -8.25
C LEU A 293 -11.87 -1.48 -8.04
N LEU A 294 -11.20 -1.46 -6.89
CA LEU A 294 -10.12 -2.40 -6.59
C LEU A 294 -10.61 -3.83 -6.44
N SER A 295 -11.78 -4.04 -5.85
CA SER A 295 -12.44 -5.35 -5.74
C SER A 295 -12.66 -5.96 -7.13
N ALA A 296 -13.28 -5.22 -8.04
CA ALA A 296 -13.47 -5.66 -9.42
C ALA A 296 -12.15 -5.85 -10.17
N GLU A 297 -11.15 -5.00 -9.92
CA GLU A 297 -9.83 -5.12 -10.53
C GLU A 297 -9.07 -6.37 -10.05
N TYR A 298 -9.14 -6.70 -8.75
CA TYR A 298 -8.40 -7.80 -8.15
C TYR A 298 -9.11 -9.15 -8.29
N ALA A 299 -10.39 -9.15 -8.64
CA ALA A 299 -11.10 -10.35 -9.12
C ALA A 299 -10.57 -10.86 -10.48
N VAL A 300 -9.71 -10.07 -11.16
CA VAL A 300 -8.92 -10.58 -12.30
C VAL A 300 -7.68 -11.30 -11.75
N GLU A 301 -7.74 -12.64 -11.73
CA GLU A 301 -6.69 -13.59 -11.35
C GLU A 301 -5.43 -13.51 -12.24
N ARG A 302 -5.53 -12.88 -13.42
CA ARG A 302 -4.37 -12.67 -14.29
C ARG A 302 -3.59 -11.39 -13.96
N PRO A 303 -2.26 -11.50 -13.73
CA PRO A 303 -1.42 -10.33 -13.51
C PRO A 303 -1.29 -9.48 -14.78
N TRP A 304 -0.90 -8.23 -14.56
CA TRP A 304 -0.60 -7.20 -15.55
C TRP A 304 -1.83 -6.57 -16.21
N TYR A 305 -2.00 -5.27 -16.00
CA TYR A 305 -2.90 -4.49 -16.83
C TYR A 305 -2.33 -4.29 -18.25
N TYR A 306 -3.26 -4.04 -19.17
CA TYR A 306 -3.02 -3.62 -20.54
C TYR A 306 -3.47 -2.18 -20.71
N LEU A 307 -2.71 -1.40 -21.48
CA LEU A 307 -3.15 -0.10 -21.94
C LEU A 307 -3.95 -0.27 -23.22
N TYR A 308 -5.04 0.47 -23.32
CA TYR A 308 -5.96 0.47 -24.46
C TYR A 308 -5.23 0.54 -25.82
N HIS A 309 -4.26 1.45 -25.93
CA HIS A 309 -3.48 1.67 -27.16
C HIS A 309 -2.52 0.52 -27.52
N GLU A 310 -2.29 -0.47 -26.65
CA GLU A 310 -1.47 -1.65 -27.00
C GLU A 310 -2.14 -2.53 -28.07
N PHE A 311 -3.44 -2.32 -28.30
CA PHE A 311 -4.25 -3.10 -29.26
C PHE A 311 -4.51 -2.37 -30.58
N GLY A 312 -3.96 -1.16 -30.76
CA GLY A 312 -4.11 -0.33 -31.97
C GLY A 312 -5.07 0.83 -31.79
N ASP A 313 -5.40 1.49 -32.89
CA ASP A 313 -6.37 2.59 -32.94
C ASP A 313 -7.79 2.01 -32.93
N LEU A 314 -8.25 1.68 -31.73
CA LEU A 314 -9.60 1.18 -31.52
C LEU A 314 -10.57 2.37 -31.44
N GLU A 315 -11.66 2.35 -32.23
CA GLU A 315 -12.70 3.40 -32.23
C GLU A 315 -13.63 3.35 -30.99
N LEU A 316 -13.42 2.40 -30.08
CA LEU A 316 -14.24 2.20 -28.89
C LEU A 316 -13.79 3.10 -27.73
N SER A 317 -14.61 3.23 -26.71
CA SER A 317 -14.17 3.67 -25.38
C SER A 317 -13.63 2.48 -24.58
N LEU A 318 -12.89 2.76 -23.51
CA LEU A 318 -12.45 1.74 -22.56
C LEU A 318 -13.63 0.94 -22.00
N GLU A 319 -14.73 1.62 -21.69
CA GLU A 319 -15.96 1.00 -21.18
C GLU A 319 -16.58 0.05 -22.22
N GLU A 320 -16.63 0.46 -23.48
CA GLU A 320 -17.13 -0.39 -24.57
C GLU A 320 -16.23 -1.62 -24.81
N VAL A 321 -14.91 -1.48 -24.69
CA VAL A 321 -13.99 -2.61 -24.75
C VAL A 321 -14.24 -3.60 -23.61
N ILE A 322 -14.35 -3.12 -22.38
CA ILE A 322 -14.63 -3.98 -21.23
C ILE A 322 -15.98 -4.68 -21.40
N ARG A 323 -17.02 -3.96 -21.84
CA ARG A 323 -18.34 -4.53 -22.13
C ARG A 323 -18.27 -5.58 -23.25
N ALA A 324 -17.49 -5.34 -24.29
CA ALA A 324 -17.29 -6.26 -25.41
C ALA A 324 -16.54 -7.54 -25.01
N LEU A 325 -15.58 -7.45 -24.08
CA LEU A 325 -14.88 -8.61 -23.50
C LEU A 325 -15.83 -9.43 -22.61
N ARG A 326 -16.56 -8.76 -21.71
CA ARG A 326 -17.55 -9.41 -20.82
C ARG A 326 -18.66 -10.11 -21.62
N GLY A 327 -19.15 -9.49 -22.70
CA GLY A 327 -20.12 -10.09 -23.61
C GLY A 327 -19.62 -11.35 -24.34
N ARG A 328 -18.31 -11.62 -24.30
CA ARG A 328 -17.67 -12.84 -24.82
C ARG A 328 -17.26 -13.82 -23.72
N GLY A 329 -17.69 -13.59 -22.48
CA GLY A 329 -17.35 -14.44 -21.34
C GLY A 329 -15.97 -14.20 -20.75
N ILE A 330 -15.27 -13.13 -21.15
CA ILE A 330 -13.98 -12.76 -20.57
C ILE A 330 -14.21 -11.72 -19.49
N TYR A 331 -13.94 -12.08 -18.24
CA TYR A 331 -13.98 -11.11 -17.15
C TYR A 331 -12.89 -10.04 -17.38
N ALA A 332 -13.29 -8.78 -17.26
CA ALA A 332 -12.41 -7.64 -17.44
C ALA A 332 -12.88 -6.49 -16.56
N ALA A 333 -11.95 -5.66 -16.10
CA ALA A 333 -12.19 -4.53 -15.22
C ALA A 333 -11.26 -3.36 -15.58
N PRO A 334 -11.68 -2.10 -15.37
CA PRO A 334 -10.74 -0.98 -15.40
C PRO A 334 -9.68 -1.15 -14.29
N THR A 335 -8.51 -0.54 -14.46
CA THR A 335 -7.47 -0.53 -13.42
C THR A 335 -7.31 0.86 -12.82
N HIS A 336 -7.14 0.94 -11.50
CA HIS A 336 -6.78 2.20 -10.83
C HIS A 336 -5.40 2.74 -11.26
N MET A 337 -4.56 1.87 -11.84
CA MET A 337 -3.17 2.18 -12.18
C MET A 337 -3.03 3.04 -13.45
N SER A 338 -4.07 3.10 -14.27
CA SER A 338 -4.10 3.93 -15.47
C SER A 338 -5.53 4.21 -15.93
N PRO A 339 -5.89 5.47 -16.25
CA PRO A 339 -7.21 5.80 -16.79
C PRO A 339 -7.47 5.20 -18.18
N GLN A 340 -6.43 4.72 -18.87
CA GLN A 340 -6.53 4.02 -20.15
C GLN A 340 -6.27 2.51 -20.01
N GLY A 341 -6.19 2.01 -18.78
CA GLY A 341 -5.83 0.63 -18.51
C GLY A 341 -7.04 -0.25 -18.25
N LEU A 342 -6.90 -1.53 -18.57
CA LEU A 342 -7.78 -2.60 -18.09
C LEU A 342 -6.98 -3.83 -17.65
N LYS A 343 -7.59 -4.62 -16.78
CA LYS A 343 -7.22 -6.01 -16.52
C LYS A 343 -8.26 -6.94 -17.14
N ALA A 344 -7.83 -8.11 -17.61
CA ALA A 344 -8.71 -9.10 -18.19
C ALA A 344 -8.19 -10.53 -18.00
N GLU A 345 -9.12 -11.49 -17.93
CA GLU A 345 -8.86 -12.93 -17.91
C GLU A 345 -8.50 -13.49 -19.30
N ALA A 346 -7.58 -12.81 -19.98
CA ALA A 346 -7.09 -13.19 -21.30
C ALA A 346 -5.65 -12.73 -21.48
N ASP A 347 -4.86 -13.44 -22.29
CA ASP A 347 -3.51 -12.99 -22.63
C ASP A 347 -3.50 -11.94 -23.74
N TYR A 348 -2.32 -11.35 -23.97
CA TYR A 348 -2.14 -10.34 -25.00
C TYR A 348 -2.56 -10.81 -26.40
N GLY A 349 -2.29 -12.08 -26.74
CA GLY A 349 -2.62 -12.65 -28.04
C GLY A 349 -4.13 -12.79 -28.23
N GLU A 350 -4.82 -13.32 -27.22
CA GLU A 350 -6.29 -13.43 -27.18
C GLU A 350 -6.96 -12.06 -27.28
N LEU A 351 -6.55 -11.11 -26.44
CA LEU A 351 -7.08 -9.75 -26.46
C LEU A 351 -6.86 -9.07 -27.81
N ARG A 352 -5.66 -9.23 -28.40
CA ARG A 352 -5.35 -8.68 -29.71
C ARG A 352 -6.22 -9.29 -30.82
N LEU A 353 -6.53 -10.58 -30.75
CA LEU A 353 -7.46 -11.20 -31.72
C LEU A 353 -8.88 -10.65 -31.56
N LEU A 354 -9.37 -10.53 -30.32
CA LEU A 354 -10.74 -10.11 -30.05
C LEU A 354 -11.00 -8.64 -30.33
N LEU A 355 -10.00 -7.78 -30.13
CA LEU A 355 -10.12 -6.33 -30.28
C LEU A 355 -9.78 -5.84 -31.69
N ARG A 356 -9.10 -6.64 -32.53
CA ARG A 356 -8.76 -6.28 -33.92
C ARG A 356 -9.93 -6.32 -34.91
N PHE A 357 -11.12 -6.76 -34.51
CA PHE A 357 -12.25 -7.01 -35.42
C PHE A 357 -13.23 -5.84 -35.60
N ARG A 358 -12.84 -4.60 -35.33
CA ARG A 358 -13.63 -3.42 -35.73
C ARG A 358 -12.72 -2.32 -36.26
#